data_AF-U6D4D6-F1
#
_entry.id   AF-U6D4D6-F1
#
_cell.length_a   1.000
_cell.length_b   1.000
_cell.length_c   1.000
_cell.angle_alpha   90.00
_cell.angle_beta   90.00
_cell.angle_gamma   90.00
#
_symmetry.space_group_name_H-M   'P 1'
#
loop_
_entity.id
_entity.type
_entity.pdbx_description
1 polymer ?
#
loop_
_entity_poly.entity_id
_entity_poly.type
_entity_poly.pdbx_seq_one_letter_code
_entity_poly.pdbx_strand_id
1 'polypeptide(L)' 'VKDINDNPPVFPATQKNLFISETRALDSHFSLEGASDADIGANALLTYKLSPNEYFSLEVPTNDQVKPLQLV' A
#
# COMPACT_ATOMS: atom_id res chain seq x y z
N VAL A 1 -8.40 28.84 -1.96
CA VAL A 1 -7.59 28.23 -3.04
C VAL A 1 -8.19 26.86 -3.32
N LYS A 2 -8.33 26.46 -4.59
CA LYS A 2 -8.87 25.15 -4.97
C LYS A 2 -7.71 24.19 -5.20
N ASP A 3 -7.83 22.99 -4.65
CA ASP A 3 -6.87 21.91 -4.82
C ASP A 3 -6.84 21.41 -6.28
N ILE A 4 -5.65 21.15 -6.81
CA ILE A 4 -5.41 20.55 -8.12
C ILE A 4 -4.54 19.31 -7.94
N ASN A 5 -4.73 18.30 -8.78
CA ASN A 5 -3.92 17.08 -8.72
C ASN A 5 -2.54 17.36 -9.35
N ASP A 6 -1.62 17.88 -8.55
CA ASP A 6 -0.24 18.20 -8.97
C ASP A 6 0.83 17.52 -8.11
N ASN A 7 0.45 16.77 -7.07
CA ASN A 7 1.37 16.00 -6.26
C ASN A 7 1.18 14.50 -6.55
N PRO A 8 2.21 13.79 -7.07
CA PRO A 8 2.11 12.35 -7.23
C PRO A 8 2.25 11.65 -5.86
N PRO A 9 1.61 10.48 -5.67
CA PRO A 9 1.81 9.66 -4.49
C PRO A 9 3.28 9.27 -4.28
N VAL A 10 3.77 9.38 -3.04
CA VAL A 10 5.15 9.08 -2.68
C VAL A 10 5.20 8.00 -1.60
N PHE A 11 5.99 6.95 -1.85
CA PHE A 11 6.34 5.96 -0.82
C PHE A 11 7.48 6.48 0.07
N PRO A 12 7.49 6.16 1.37
CA PRO A 12 8.57 6.55 2.27
C PRO A 12 9.93 5.93 1.90
N ALA A 13 9.91 4.77 1.22
CA ALA A 13 11.10 4.11 0.70
C ALA A 13 10.86 3.59 -0.72
N THR A 14 11.88 3.69 -1.58
CA THR A 14 11.84 3.18 -2.97
C THR A 14 12.00 1.67 -3.05
N GLN A 15 12.51 1.03 -2.00
CA GLN A 15 12.66 -0.41 -1.88
C GLN A 15 12.36 -0.86 -0.45
N LYS A 16 11.58 -1.93 -0.31
CA LYS A 16 11.31 -2.60 0.97
C LYS A 16 11.72 -4.07 0.86
N ASN A 17 12.65 -4.50 1.71
CA ASN A 17 13.05 -5.90 1.79
C ASN A 17 12.25 -6.59 2.90
N LEU A 18 11.58 -7.69 2.57
CA LEU A 18 10.81 -8.51 3.52
C LEU A 18 11.51 -9.86 3.70
N PHE A 19 11.63 -10.30 4.96
CA PHE A 19 12.19 -11.60 5.30
C PHE A 19 11.06 -12.47 5.85
N ILE A 20 10.61 -13.43 5.04
CA ILE A 20 9.48 -14.30 5.36
C ILE A 20 10.02 -15.72 5.53
N SER A 21 9.69 -16.35 6.66
CA SER A 21 10.03 -17.75 6.89
C SER A 21 9.22 -18.65 5.97
N GLU A 22 9.85 -19.66 5.36
CA GLU A 22 9.13 -20.68 4.59
C GLU A 22 8.16 -21.51 5.46
N THR A 23 8.39 -21.54 6.77
CA THR A 23 7.54 -22.23 7.74
C THR A 23 6.30 -21.43 8.14
N ARG A 24 6.12 -20.23 7.58
CA ARG A 24 4.96 -19.39 7.87
C ARG A 24 3.69 -20.06 7.35
N ALA A 25 2.59 -19.91 8.09
CA ALA A 25 1.29 -20.39 7.64
C ALA A 25 0.86 -19.63 6.37
N LEU A 26 0.13 -20.32 5.50
CA LEU A 26 -0.62 -19.68 4.41
C LEU A 26 -1.58 -18.64 5.00
N ASP A 27 -1.92 -17.62 4.21
CA ASP A 27 -2.76 -16.48 4.61
C ASP A 27 -2.16 -15.62 5.74
N SER A 28 -0.84 -15.62 5.89
CA SER A 28 -0.16 -14.73 6.82
C SER A 28 -0.15 -13.30 6.28
N HIS A 29 -0.64 -12.35 7.08
CA HIS A 29 -0.64 -10.93 6.71
C HIS A 29 0.67 -10.24 7.10
N PHE A 30 1.27 -9.52 6.18
CA PHE A 30 2.47 -8.70 6.40
C PHE A 30 2.16 -7.23 6.14
N SER A 31 2.37 -6.38 7.14
CA SER A 31 2.11 -4.95 7.01
C SER A 31 3.15 -4.27 6.10
N LEU A 32 2.64 -3.51 5.14
CA LEU A 32 3.37 -2.67 4.21
C LEU A 32 3.09 -1.20 4.52
N GLU A 33 4.12 -0.38 4.37
CA GLU A 33 3.96 1.07 4.41
C GLU A 33 3.34 1.55 3.10
N GLY A 34 2.28 2.35 3.20
CA GLY A 34 1.63 2.97 2.05
C GLY A 34 2.38 4.18 1.52
N ALA A 35 1.97 4.59 0.33
CA ALA A 35 2.28 5.91 -0.19
C ALA A 35 1.48 6.98 0.57
N SER A 36 1.96 8.21 0.48
CA SER A 36 1.25 9.42 0.91
C SER A 36 1.12 10.35 -0.28
N ASP A 37 -0.02 11.01 -0.38
CA ASP A 37 -0.25 12.11 -1.32
C ASP A 37 -0.40 13.42 -0.52
N ALA A 38 0.12 14.52 -1.07
CA ALA A 38 0.05 15.84 -0.44
C ALA A 38 -1.22 16.62 -0.83
N ASP A 39 -1.94 16.16 -1.86
CA ASP A 39 -3.22 16.73 -2.28
C ASP A 39 -4.33 16.44 -1.25
N ILE A 40 -5.57 16.88 -1.53
CA ILE A 40 -6.69 16.74 -0.59
C ILE A 40 -7.89 16.03 -1.24
N GLY A 41 -8.57 15.19 -0.44
CA GLY A 41 -9.82 14.56 -0.84
C GLY A 41 -9.62 13.55 -1.97
N ALA A 42 -10.35 13.72 -3.07
CA ALA A 42 -10.30 12.79 -4.20
C ALA A 42 -8.94 12.78 -4.92
N ASN A 43 -8.19 13.89 -4.88
CA ASN A 43 -6.85 13.96 -5.46
C ASN A 43 -5.83 13.17 -4.63
N ALA A 44 -6.07 13.01 -3.33
CA ALA A 44 -5.24 12.23 -2.42
C ALA A 44 -5.65 10.74 -2.32
N LEU A 45 -6.61 10.28 -3.14
CA LEU A 45 -7.12 8.92 -3.05
C LEU A 45 -6.13 7.94 -3.67
N LEU A 46 -5.59 7.06 -2.83
CA LEU A 46 -4.56 6.12 -3.24
C LEU A 46 -5.15 4.78 -3.71
N THR A 47 -4.70 4.34 -4.89
CA THR A 47 -5.00 3.00 -5.41
C THR A 47 -3.70 2.21 -5.53
N TYR A 48 -3.67 1.02 -4.96
CA TYR A 48 -2.49 0.16 -4.97
C TYR A 48 -2.69 -1.08 -5.83
N LYS A 49 -1.61 -1.51 -6.48
CA LYS A 49 -1.58 -2.73 -7.28
C LYS A 49 -0.24 -3.42 -7.08
N LEU A 50 -0.29 -4.74 -6.89
CA LEU A 50 0.88 -5.60 -6.91
C LEU A 50 0.96 -6.31 -8.26
N SER A 51 2.18 -6.51 -8.75
CA SER A 51 2.41 -7.36 -9.92
C SER A 51 1.98 -8.79 -9.62
N PRO A 52 1.28 -9.47 -10.55
CA PRO A 52 0.77 -10.81 -10.32
C PRO A 52 1.91 -11.79 -10.04
N ASN A 53 1.72 -12.64 -9.03
CA ASN A 53 2.62 -13.73 -8.67
C ASN A 53 1.81 -14.85 -7.97
N GLU A 54 2.41 -16.03 -7.78
CA GLU A 54 1.73 -17.22 -7.24
C GLU A 54 1.69 -17.30 -5.71
N TYR A 55 2.43 -16.45 -5.01
CA TYR A 55 2.70 -16.60 -3.57
C TYR A 55 2.11 -15.48 -2.70
N PHE A 56 1.88 -14.31 -3.29
CA PHE A 56 1.51 -13.09 -2.60
C PHE A 56 0.46 -12.31 -3.37
N SER A 57 -0.51 -11.83 -2.62
CA SER A 57 -1.58 -10.94 -3.02
C SER A 57 -1.53 -9.66 -2.19
N LEU A 58 -2.13 -8.58 -2.71
CA LEU A 58 -2.19 -7.31 -2.01
C LEU A 58 -3.60 -7.05 -1.52
N GLU A 59 -3.75 -6.93 -0.21
CA GLU A 59 -4.98 -6.50 0.43
C GLU A 59 -4.91 -4.97 0.68
N VAL A 60 -5.81 -4.26 0.01
CA VAL A 60 -5.91 -2.80 0.08
C VAL A 60 -7.12 -2.44 0.96
N PRO A 61 -6.93 -1.68 2.05
CA PRO A 61 -8.03 -1.28 2.92
C PRO A 61 -8.98 -0.33 2.18
N THR A 62 -10.29 -0.58 2.33
CA THR A 62 -11.33 0.05 1.51
C THR A 62 -11.86 1.41 2.00
N ASN A 63 -11.46 1.94 3.16
CA ASN A 63 -11.71 3.34 3.54
C ASN A 63 -11.16 3.72 4.94
N ASP A 64 -10.71 4.97 5.08
CA ASP A 64 -10.61 5.89 6.25
C ASP A 64 -10.11 5.42 7.62
N GLN A 65 -9.82 4.14 7.80
CA GLN A 65 -9.10 3.66 8.96
C GLN A 65 -7.68 3.38 8.54
N VAL A 66 -6.74 3.84 9.37
CA VAL A 66 -5.29 3.71 9.27
C VAL A 66 -4.87 2.23 9.35
N LYS A 67 -5.44 1.38 8.50
CA LYS A 67 -5.00 0.01 8.30
C LYS A 67 -3.82 0.07 7.33
N PRO A 68 -2.68 -0.53 7.69
CA PRO A 68 -1.57 -0.64 6.76
C PRO A 68 -2.01 -1.50 5.57
N LEU A 69 -1.38 -1.27 4.41
CA LEU A 69 -1.47 -2.21 3.30
C LEU A 69 -0.96 -3.57 3.76
N GLN A 70 -1.56 -4.64 3.27
CA GLN A 70 -1.15 -5.98 3.69
C GLN A 70 -0.78 -6.83 2.48
N LEU A 71 0.38 -7.48 2.59
CA LEU A 71 0.75 -8.58 1.72
C LEU A 71 0.21 -9.87 2.35
N VAL A 72 -0.50 -10.67 1.57
CA VAL A 72 -1.13 -11.92 2.01
C VAL A 72 -0.73 -13.05 1.08
#